data_AF-A0A832IB69-F1
#
_entry.id   AF-A0A832IB69-F1
#
_cell.length_a   1.000
_cell.length_b   1.000
_cell.length_c   1.000
_cell.angle_alpha   90.00
_cell.angle_beta   90.00
_cell.angle_gamma   90.00
#
_symmetry.space_group_name_H-M   'P 1'
#
loop_
_entity.id
_entity.type
_entity.pdbx_description
1 polymer ?
#
loop_
_entity_poly.entity_id
_entity_poly.type
_entity_poly.pdbx_seq_one_letter_code
_entity_poly.pdbx_strand_id
1 'polypeptide(L)'
;MTDKLSPLTYGPVVGTTPTKVKQPTGISNFEQLLKKAINEVDEAQKQANVAVEQAHTGKGGLAEAMIAMEKANITLQAMLTVRNKVIEAYQEIMRMQV
;
A
#
# COMPACT_ATOMS: atom_id res chain seq x y z
N MET A 1 37.89 -16.05 58.66
CA MET A 1 37.32 -17.31 58.14
C MET A 1 35.96 -17.49 58.78
N THR A 2 34.92 -17.75 57.99
CA THR A 2 33.48 -17.85 58.34
C THR A 2 32.84 -16.54 58.81
N ASP A 3 31.63 -16.13 58.46
CA ASP A 3 30.59 -16.51 57.49
C ASP A 3 29.51 -15.44 57.74
N LYS A 4 29.07 -14.68 56.73
CA LYS A 4 27.73 -14.03 56.63
C LYS A 4 27.57 -13.49 55.20
N LEU A 5 27.56 -14.39 54.21
CA LEU A 5 26.92 -14.09 52.93
C LEU A 5 25.41 -14.08 53.19
N SER A 6 24.86 -12.90 53.46
CA SER A 6 23.42 -12.69 53.39
C SER A 6 22.98 -12.96 51.94
N PRO A 7 22.10 -13.94 51.66
CA PRO A 7 21.57 -14.11 50.32
C PRO A 7 20.67 -12.92 50.03
N LEU A 8 21.06 -12.11 49.03
CA LEU A 8 20.18 -11.12 48.44
C LEU A 8 18.94 -11.86 47.95
N THR A 9 17.81 -11.51 48.55
CA THR A 9 16.49 -11.93 48.13
C THR A 9 16.27 -11.46 46.70
N TYR A 10 16.28 -12.40 45.76
CA TYR A 10 15.81 -12.16 44.40
C TYR A 10 14.27 -12.19 44.45
N GLY A 11 13.66 -11.00 44.50
CA GLY A 11 12.24 -10.87 44.21
C GLY A 11 11.94 -11.39 42.80
N PRO A 12 10.69 -11.83 42.52
CA PRO A 12 10.35 -12.37 41.22
C PRO A 12 10.64 -11.32 40.15
N VAL A 13 11.56 -11.65 39.24
CA VAL A 13 11.79 -10.85 38.04
C VAL A 13 10.45 -10.76 37.31
N VAL A 14 9.90 -9.55 37.30
CA VAL A 14 8.70 -9.20 36.54
C VAL A 14 8.91 -9.73 35.14
N GLY A 15 8.06 -10.68 34.74
CA GLY A 15 8.07 -11.27 33.42
C GLY A 15 8.13 -10.15 32.40
N THR A 16 9.13 -10.21 31.54
CA THR A 16 9.10 -9.52 30.26
C THR A 16 7.86 -10.00 29.55
N THR A 17 6.78 -9.22 29.66
CA THR A 17 5.63 -9.39 28.78
C THR A 17 6.20 -9.34 27.38
N PRO A 18 6.04 -10.38 26.55
CA PRO A 18 6.38 -10.27 25.15
C PRO A 18 5.46 -9.19 24.61
N THR A 19 6.01 -7.99 24.42
CA THR A 19 5.39 -6.95 23.62
C THR A 19 5.14 -7.62 22.28
N LYS A 20 3.88 -7.95 22.06
CA LYS A 20 3.38 -8.56 20.84
C LYS A 20 3.73 -7.58 19.74
N VAL A 21 4.89 -7.78 19.10
CA VAL A 21 5.28 -7.05 17.91
C VAL A 21 4.12 -7.24 16.96
N LYS A 22 3.40 -6.16 16.71
CA LYS A 22 2.24 -6.15 15.81
C LYS A 22 2.80 -6.56 14.46
N GLN A 23 2.69 -7.86 14.18
CA GLN A 23 3.14 -8.45 12.95
C GLN A 23 2.49 -7.62 11.84
N PRO A 24 3.28 -7.01 10.93
CA PRO A 24 2.68 -6.20 9.89
C PRO A 24 1.84 -7.16 9.07
N THR A 25 0.53 -7.06 9.23
CA THR A 25 -0.47 -7.69 8.36
C THR A 25 -0.43 -6.95 7.01
N GLY A 26 0.74 -6.97 6.35
CA GLY A 26 1.04 -6.19 5.15
C GLY A 26 0.17 -6.60 3.97
N ILE A 27 -0.35 -7.84 3.97
CA ILE A 27 -1.18 -8.39 2.90
C ILE A 27 -2.56 -7.68 2.85
N SER A 28 -3.20 -7.45 4.00
CA SER A 28 -4.52 -6.78 4.04
C SER A 28 -4.43 -5.31 3.63
N ASN A 29 -3.38 -4.61 4.07
CA ASN A 29 -3.14 -3.23 3.69
C ASN A 29 -2.79 -3.09 2.20
N PHE A 30 -2.05 -4.06 1.65
CA PHE A 30 -1.70 -4.09 0.24
C PHE A 30 -2.92 -4.30 -0.67
N GLU A 31 -3.79 -5.27 -0.35
CA GLU A 31 -5.02 -5.53 -1.10
C GLU A 31 -5.94 -4.29 -1.13
N GLN A 32 -6.07 -3.61 0.01
CA GLN A 32 -6.84 -2.36 0.11
C GLN A 32 -6.21 -1.25 -0.73
N LEU A 33 -4.88 -1.10 -0.72
CA LEU A 33 -4.18 -0.12 -1.53
C LEU A 33 -4.34 -0.41 -3.03
N LEU A 34 -4.23 -1.67 -3.44
CA LEU A 34 -4.43 -2.07 -4.84
C LEU A 34 -5.86 -1.80 -5.30
N LYS A 35 -6.86 -2.16 -4.48
CA LYS A 35 -8.27 -1.84 -4.76
C LYS A 35 -8.50 -0.34 -4.90
N LYS A 36 -7.93 0.46 -3.99
CA LYS A 36 -8.01 1.93 -4.04
C LYS A 36 -7.41 2.47 -5.33
N ALA A 37 -6.24 1.99 -5.72
CA ALA A 37 -5.58 2.44 -6.92
C ALA A 37 -6.38 2.06 -8.20
N ILE A 38 -7.01 0.87 -8.23
CA ILE A 38 -7.88 0.46 -9.36
C ILE A 38 -9.06 1.41 -9.49
N ASN A 39 -9.69 1.75 -8.36
CA ASN A 39 -10.79 2.71 -8.34
C ASN A 39 -10.33 4.11 -8.78
N GLU A 40 -9.12 4.54 -8.40
CA GLU A 40 -8.55 5.81 -8.84
C GLU A 40 -8.34 5.88 -10.36
N VAL A 41 -7.98 4.78 -11.01
CA VAL A 41 -7.90 4.73 -12.48
C VAL A 41 -9.27 4.81 -13.14
N ASP A 42 -10.27 4.07 -12.64
CA ASP A 42 -11.64 4.17 -13.17
C ASP A 42 -12.16 5.61 -13.09
N GLU A 43 -11.93 6.24 -11.95
CA GLU A 43 -12.32 7.62 -11.69
C GLU A 43 -11.57 8.60 -12.61
N ALA A 44 -10.25 8.45 -12.76
CA ALA A 44 -9.45 9.28 -13.66
C ALA A 44 -9.89 9.14 -15.12
N GLN A 45 -10.26 7.93 -15.55
CA GLN A 45 -10.74 7.67 -16.90
C GLN A 45 -12.13 8.26 -17.15
N LYS A 46 -13.05 8.16 -16.17
CA LYS A 46 -14.34 8.86 -16.23
C LYS A 46 -14.17 10.37 -16.32
N GLN A 47 -13.30 10.94 -15.49
CA GLN A 47 -13.03 12.38 -15.50
C GLN A 47 -12.47 12.83 -16.85
N ALA A 48 -11.54 12.07 -17.43
CA ALA A 48 -11.03 12.34 -18.77
C ALA A 48 -12.15 12.32 -19.83
N ASN A 49 -13.02 11.30 -19.81
CA ASN A 49 -14.15 11.23 -20.74
C ASN A 49 -15.11 12.43 -20.61
N VAL A 50 -15.45 12.82 -19.38
CA VAL A 50 -16.31 13.99 -19.12
C VAL A 50 -15.65 15.27 -19.61
N ALA A 51 -14.35 15.45 -19.35
CA ALA A 51 -13.63 16.64 -19.79
C ALA A 51 -13.56 16.72 -21.33
N VAL A 52 -13.36 15.58 -22.00
CA VAL A 52 -13.41 15.49 -23.47
C VAL A 52 -14.79 15.84 -24.01
N GLU A 53 -15.87 15.34 -23.39
CA GLU A 53 -17.25 15.66 -23.79
C GLU A 53 -17.57 17.16 -23.58
N GLN A 54 -17.11 17.74 -22.49
CA GLN A 54 -17.25 19.16 -22.20
C GLN A 54 -16.46 20.05 -23.18
N ALA A 55 -15.27 19.61 -23.59
CA ALA A 55 -14.49 20.29 -24.62
C ALA A 55 -15.20 20.25 -25.99
N HIS A 56 -15.78 19.11 -26.38
CA HIS A 56 -16.54 19.01 -27.63
C HIS A 56 -17.83 19.85 -27.63
N THR A 57 -18.48 20.00 -26.48
CA THR A 57 -19.70 20.81 -26.34
C THR A 57 -19.44 22.31 -26.16
N GLY A 58 -18.17 22.74 -26.18
CA GLY A 58 -17.77 24.14 -26.03
C GLY A 58 -17.95 24.70 -24.61
N LYS A 59 -18.26 23.84 -23.63
CA LYS A 59 -18.47 24.22 -22.21
C LYS A 59 -17.20 24.06 -21.36
N GLY A 60 -16.17 23.40 -21.90
CA GLY A 60 -14.87 23.20 -21.25
C GLY A 60 -13.71 23.57 -22.19
N GLY A 61 -12.57 23.96 -21.61
CA GLY A 61 -11.36 24.26 -22.38
C GLY A 61 -10.70 22.98 -22.90
N LEU A 62 -10.30 22.97 -24.17
CA LEU A 62 -9.53 21.86 -24.78
C LEU A 62 -8.28 21.51 -23.96
N ALA A 63 -7.63 22.52 -23.37
CA ALA A 63 -6.47 22.33 -22.51
C ALA A 63 -6.80 21.51 -21.24
N GLU A 64 -7.96 21.75 -20.62
CA GLU A 64 -8.41 21.00 -19.44
C GLU A 64 -8.63 19.52 -19.78
N ALA A 65 -9.26 19.24 -20.94
CA ALA A 65 -9.46 17.89 -21.44
C ALA A 65 -8.14 17.18 -21.72
N MET A 66 -7.19 17.87 -22.36
CA MET A 66 -5.84 17.33 -22.59
C MET A 66 -5.11 17.00 -21.28
N ILE A 67 -5.19 17.88 -20.27
CA ILE A 67 -4.60 17.63 -18.95
C ILE A 67 -5.25 16.43 -18.28
N ALA A 68 -6.58 16.32 -18.33
CA ALA A 68 -7.31 15.20 -17.75
C ALA A 68 -6.93 13.86 -18.43
N MET A 69 -6.78 13.87 -19.75
CA MET A 69 -6.32 12.70 -20.51
C MET A 69 -4.88 12.31 -20.16
N GLU A 70 -3.96 13.27 -20.06
CA GLU A 70 -2.57 12.99 -19.71
C GLU A 70 -2.45 12.44 -18.29
N LYS A 71 -3.21 12.99 -17.34
CA LYS A 71 -3.31 12.48 -15.98
C LYS A 71 -3.78 11.02 -15.97
N ALA A 72 -4.86 10.72 -16.69
CA ALA A 72 -5.37 9.34 -16.79
C ALA A 72 -4.33 8.38 -17.37
N ASN A 73 -3.59 8.80 -18.40
CA ASN A 73 -2.53 7.99 -19.00
C ASN A 73 -1.39 7.69 -18.02
N ILE A 74 -0.90 8.72 -17.30
CA ILE A 74 0.16 8.56 -16.30
C ILE A 74 -0.31 7.64 -15.16
N THR A 75 -1.53 7.83 -14.65
CA THR A 75 -2.09 6.98 -13.60
C THR A 75 -2.23 5.52 -14.04
N LEU A 76 -2.67 5.28 -15.27
CA LEU A 76 -2.74 3.93 -15.84
C LEU A 76 -1.36 3.27 -15.93
N GLN A 77 -0.35 3.99 -16.40
CA GLN A 77 1.02 3.47 -16.49
C GLN A 77 1.59 3.11 -15.11
N ALA A 78 1.34 3.96 -14.11
CA ALA A 78 1.71 3.67 -12.72
C ALA A 78 1.04 2.38 -12.22
N MET A 79 -0.26 2.19 -12.51
CA MET A 79 -0.98 0.98 -12.12
C MET A 79 -0.43 -0.28 -12.77
N LEU A 80 -0.08 -0.24 -14.06
CA LEU A 80 0.53 -1.38 -14.75
C LEU A 80 1.85 -1.78 -14.08
N THR A 81 2.64 -0.80 -13.67
CA THR A 81 3.89 -1.03 -12.94
C THR A 81 3.63 -1.71 -11.60
N VAL A 82 2.64 -1.23 -10.84
CA VAL A 82 2.21 -1.85 -9.58
C VAL A 82 1.72 -3.28 -9.82
N ARG A 83 0.83 -3.50 -10.80
CA ARG A 83 0.33 -4.84 -11.17
C ARG A 83 1.47 -5.81 -11.43
N ASN A 84 2.47 -5.40 -12.21
CA ASN A 84 3.61 -6.26 -12.54
C ASN A 84 4.42 -6.61 -11.28
N LYS A 85 4.68 -5.63 -10.41
CA LYS A 85 5.38 -5.83 -9.13
C LYS A 85 4.62 -6.78 -8.18
N VAL A 86 3.29 -6.76 -8.19
CA VAL A 86 2.47 -7.69 -7.41
C VAL A 86 2.59 -9.12 -7.91
N ILE A 87 2.55 -9.30 -9.22
CA ILE A 87 2.70 -10.62 -9.84
C ILE A 87 4.10 -11.16 -9.52
N GLU A 88 5.14 -10.34 -9.64
CA GLU A 88 6.52 -10.70 -9.26
C GLU A 88 6.59 -11.11 -7.77
N ALA A 89 6.02 -10.32 -6.86
CA ALA A 89 6.05 -10.62 -5.43
C ALA A 89 5.31 -11.92 -5.08
N TYR A 90 4.18 -12.20 -5.75
CA TYR A 90 3.46 -13.46 -5.59
C TYR A 90 4.28 -14.66 -6.10
N GLN A 91 4.95 -14.51 -7.25
CA GLN A 91 5.83 -15.54 -7.81
C GLN A 91 7.03 -15.82 -6.90
N GLU A 92 7.62 -14.80 -6.29
CA GLU A 92 8.76 -14.94 -5.37
C GLU A 92 8.38 -15.73 -4.11
N ILE A 93 7.22 -15.44 -3.51
CA ILE A 93 6.71 -16.19 -2.35
C ILE A 93 6.53 -17.68 -2.70
N MET A 94 6.02 -18.00 -3.89
CA MET A 94 5.91 -19.39 -4.34
C MET A 94 7.26 -20.08 -4.49
N ARG A 95 8.29 -19.38 -4.98
CA ARG A 95 9.65 -19.94 -5.11
C ARG A 95 10.35 -20.18 -3.77
N MET A 96 9.98 -19.44 -2.72
CA MET A 96 10.53 -19.66 -1.37
C MET A 96 9.91 -20.87 -0.64
N GLN A 97 8.75 -21.37 -1.09
CA GLN A 97 8.02 -22.45 -0.40
C GLN A 97 8.28 -23.85 -0.98
N VAL A 98 9.03 -23.97 -2.08
CA VAL A 98 9.39 -25.26 -2.69
C VAL A 98 10.73 -25.78 -2.21
#